data_AF-A0A960AM07-F1
#
_entry.id   AF-A0A960AM07-F1
#
_cell.length_a   1.000
_cell.length_b   1.000
_cell.length_c   1.000
_cell.angle_alpha   90.00
_cell.angle_beta   90.00
_cell.angle_gamma   90.00
#
_symmetry.space_group_name_H-M   'P 1'
#
loop_
_entity.id
_entity.type
_entity.pdbx_description
1 polymer ?
#
loop_
_entity_poly.entity_id
_entity_poly.type
_entity_poly.pdbx_seq_one_letter_code
_entity_poly.pdbx_strand_id
1 'polypeptide(L)' 'MKLPYLHDEMDARGKRVLITGASGTFGAAIAEAFVARGAEVVGLDLHPQPADSIEVIACDITDNDSV' A
#
# COMPACT_ATOMS: atom_id res chain seq x y z
N MET A 1 -3.84 -27.32 15.50
CA MET A 1 -3.59 -27.83 14.13
C MET A 1 -3.61 -26.62 13.20
N LYS A 2 -2.46 -26.18 12.66
CA LYS A 2 -2.42 -25.12 11.64
C LYS A 2 -2.78 -25.76 10.30
N LEU A 3 -3.82 -25.25 9.64
CA LEU A 3 -4.17 -25.67 8.29
C LEU A 3 -3.08 -25.14 7.34
N PRO A 4 -2.46 -25.97 6.48
CA PRO A 4 -1.26 -25.61 5.71
C PRO A 4 -1.46 -24.52 4.65
N TYR A 5 -2.70 -24.08 4.42
CA TYR A 5 -3.06 -23.02 3.47
C TYR A 5 -3.57 -21.74 4.15
N LEU A 6 -3.71 -21.75 5.47
CA LEU A 6 -3.92 -20.55 6.27
C LEU A 6 -2.54 -20.04 6.64
N HIS A 7 -2.09 -19.00 5.95
CA HIS A 7 -0.91 -18.26 6.38
C HIS A 7 -1.25 -17.62 7.73
N ASP A 8 -0.25 -17.20 8.52
CA ASP A 8 -0.51 -16.14 9.49
C ASP A 8 -0.82 -14.90 8.64
N GLU A 9 -2.09 -14.76 8.20
CA GLU A 9 -2.62 -13.81 7.19
C GLU A 9 -2.37 -12.33 7.56
N MET A 10 -1.70 -12.07 8.67
CA MET A 10 -1.53 -10.75 9.28
C MET A 10 -0.08 -10.29 9.44
N ASP A 11 0.95 -11.13 9.23
CA ASP A 11 2.36 -10.68 9.28
C ASP A 11 2.84 -10.29 7.87
N ALA A 12 3.10 -8.99 7.67
CA ALA A 12 3.54 -8.44 6.40
C ALA A 12 5.04 -8.08 6.39
N ARG A 13 5.79 -8.49 7.42
CA ARG A 13 7.22 -8.18 7.52
C ARG A 13 8.01 -8.71 6.32
N GLY A 14 8.83 -7.83 5.76
CA GLY A 14 9.67 -8.15 4.59
C GLY A 14 8.88 -8.25 3.29
N LYS A 15 7.59 -7.90 3.27
CA LYS A 15 6.80 -7.74 2.05
C LYS A 15 6.87 -6.30 1.57
N ARG A 16 6.81 -6.12 0.25
CA ARG A 16 6.65 -4.84 -0.41
C ARG A 16 5.22 -4.74 -0.93
N VAL A 17 4.53 -3.66 -0.62
CA VAL A 17 3.12 -3.46 -0.95
C VAL A 17 2.98 -2.18 -1.77
N LEU A 18 2.35 -2.30 -2.94
CA LEU A 18 1.99 -1.19 -3.80
C LEU A 18 0.48 -0.93 -3.66
N ILE A 19 0.10 0.32 -3.40
CA ILE A 19 -1.31 0.70 -3.25
C ILE A 19 -1.65 1.79 -4.26
N THR A 20 -2.65 1.56 -5.11
CA THR A 20 -3.22 2.60 -6.00
C THR A 20 -4.35 3.35 -5.31
N GLY A 21 -4.53 4.63 -5.61
CA GLY A 21 -5.49 5.47 -4.90
C GLY A 21 -5.06 5.67 -3.44
N ALA A 22 -3.74 5.70 -3.20
CA ALA A 22 -3.15 5.67 -1.86
C ALA A 22 -3.49 6.91 -1.01
N SER A 23 -3.78 8.04 -1.64
CA SER A 23 -4.17 9.26 -0.93
C SER A 23 -5.68 9.37 -0.69
N GLY A 24 -6.46 8.41 -1.21
CA GLY A 24 -7.89 8.29 -0.92
C GLY A 24 -8.17 7.69 0.46
N THR A 25 -9.40 7.84 0.96
CA THR A 25 -9.80 7.40 2.31
C THR A 25 -9.43 5.96 2.62
N PHE A 26 -9.69 5.03 1.69
CA PHE A 26 -9.36 3.62 1.88
C PHE A 26 -7.88 3.34 1.64
N GLY A 27 -7.27 3.95 0.63
CA GLY A 27 -5.86 3.78 0.33
C GLY A 27 -4.98 4.14 1.52
N ALA A 28 -5.26 5.29 2.16
CA ALA A 28 -4.56 5.75 3.34
C ALA A 28 -4.73 4.78 4.52
N ALA A 29 -5.97 4.35 4.82
CA ALA A 29 -6.23 3.41 5.91
C ALA A 29 -5.57 2.03 5.67
N ILE A 30 -5.53 1.56 4.42
CA ILE A 30 -4.88 0.30 4.05
C ILE A 30 -3.35 0.43 4.14
N ALA A 31 -2.78 1.56 3.70
CA ALA A 31 -1.36 1.86 3.83
C ALA A 31 -0.91 1.80 5.29
N GLU A 32 -1.62 2.52 6.17
CA GLU A 32 -1.37 2.50 7.61
C GLU A 32 -1.45 1.07 8.18
N ALA A 33 -2.45 0.30 7.76
CA ALA A 33 -2.63 -1.07 8.20
C ALA A 33 -1.46 -1.99 7.78
N PHE A 34 -0.90 -1.83 6.58
CA PHE A 34 0.25 -2.62 6.13
C PHE A 34 1.56 -2.18 6.79
N VAL A 35 1.79 -0.88 6.95
CA VAL A 35 2.93 -0.35 7.70
C VAL A 35 2.93 -0.89 9.12
N ALA A 36 1.77 -0.87 9.80
CA ALA A 36 1.62 -1.41 11.15
C ALA A 36 1.94 -2.91 11.26
N ARG A 37 1.85 -3.66 10.15
CA ARG A 37 2.20 -5.08 10.04
C ARG A 37 3.65 -5.32 9.58
N GLY A 38 4.45 -4.27 9.46
CA GLY A 38 5.88 -4.33 9.14
C GLY A 38 6.21 -4.42 7.64
N ALA A 39 5.24 -4.12 6.77
CA ALA A 39 5.48 -4.04 5.33
C ALA A 39 6.27 -2.77 4.96
N GLU A 40 7.00 -2.84 3.85
CA GLU A 40 7.45 -1.66 3.10
C GLU A 40 6.35 -1.29 2.12
N VAL A 41 5.83 -0.06 2.19
CA VAL A 41 4.65 0.36 1.43
C VAL A 41 4.96 1.60 0.59
N VAL A 42 4.57 1.57 -0.67
CA VAL A 42 4.59 2.71 -1.60
C VAL A 42 3.18 2.89 -2.20
N GLY A 43 2.76 4.14 -2.31
CA GLY A 43 1.50 4.52 -2.90
C GLY A 43 1.64 5.08 -4.31
N LEU A 44 0.61 4.91 -5.12
CA LEU A 44 0.38 5.61 -6.38
C LEU A 44 -0.95 6.35 -6.27
N ASP A 45 -0.98 7.60 -6.71
CA ASP A 45 -2.22 8.37 -6.78
C ASP A 45 -2.11 9.46 -7.87
N LEU A 46 -3.25 9.86 -8.46
CA LEU A 46 -3.31 11.03 -9.34
C LEU A 46 -2.98 12.31 -8.57
N HIS A 47 -3.36 12.37 -7.29
CA HIS A 47 -3.25 13.56 -6.45
C HIS A 47 -2.63 13.22 -5.08
N PRO A 48 -1.30 12.98 -5.03
CA PRO A 48 -0.59 12.71 -3.78
C PRO A 48 -0.82 13.80 -2.75
N GLN A 49 -0.98 13.42 -1.47
CA GLN A 49 -1.23 14.37 -0.40
C GLN A 49 0.02 14.53 0.48
N PRO A 50 0.41 15.77 0.86
CA PRO A 50 1.58 16.00 1.71
C PRO A 50 1.52 15.34 3.10
N ALA A 51 0.34 14.94 3.56
CA ALA A 51 0.10 14.33 4.86
C ALA A 51 0.06 12.79 4.82
N ASP A 52 0.39 12.17 3.68
CA ASP A 52 0.37 10.73 3.54
C ASP A 52 1.41 10.06 4.46
N SER A 53 1.03 8.95 5.07
CA SER A 53 1.85 8.20 6.03
C SER A 53 2.96 7.36 5.39
N ILE A 54 2.98 7.32 4.06
CA ILE A 54 3.92 6.58 3.21
C ILE A 54 4.35 7.47 2.03
N GLU A 55 5.41 7.09 1.32
CA GLU A 55 5.72 7.72 0.04
C GLU A 55 4.60 7.43 -0.97
N VAL A 56 4.04 8.50 -1.55
CA VAL A 56 3.04 8.41 -2.62
C VAL A 56 3.59 9.10 -3.86
N ILE A 57 3.73 8.34 -4.93
CA ILE A 57 4.22 8.81 -6.22
C ILE A 57 3.02 9.25 -7.07
N ALA A 58 3.12 10.44 -7.67
CA ALA A 58 2.14 10.91 -8.64
C ALA A 58 2.13 9.98 -9.86
N CYS A 59 1.01 9.32 -10.11
CA CYS A 59 0.87 8.35 -11.19
C CYS A 59 -0.57 8.32 -11.69
N ASP A 60 -0.75 8.45 -13.00
CA ASP A 60 -2.00 8.11 -13.67
C ASP A 60 -1.93 6.67 -14.15
N ILE A 61 -2.60 5.76 -13.43
CA ILE A 61 -2.60 4.33 -13.76
C ILE A 61 -3.30 4.00 -15.09
N THR A 62 -3.96 4.97 -15.72
CA THR A 62 -4.58 4.83 -17.04
C THR A 62 -3.67 5.26 -18.20
N ASP A 63 -2.51 5.86 -17.89
CA ASP A 63 -1.46 6.22 -18.84
C ASP A 63 -0.28 5.23 -18.73
N ASN A 64 0.00 4.51 -19.82
CA ASN A 64 1.06 3.49 -19.85
C ASN A 64 2.47 4.06 -19.77
N ASP A 65 2.65 5.36 -20.03
CA ASP A 65 3.95 6.04 -19.92
C ASP A 65 4.13 6.69 -18.55
N SER A 66 3.15 6.56 -17.65
CA SER A 66 3.24 7.01 -16.25
C SER A 66 4.17 6.07 -15.47
N VAL A 67 5.20 6.65 -14.83
CA VAL A 67 6.19 6.06 -13.90
C VAL A 67 6.58 4.57 -14.04
#